data_AF-A0A958N3G2-F1
#
_entry.id   AF-A0A958N3G2-F1
#
_cell.length_a   1.000
_cell.length_b   1.000
_cell.length_c   1.000
_cell.angle_alpha   90.00
_cell.angle_beta   90.00
_cell.angle_gamma   90.00
#
_symmetry.space_group_name_H-M   'P 1'
#
loop_
_entity.id
_entity.type
_entity.pdbx_description
1 polymer ?
#
loop_
_entity_poly.entity_id
_entity_poly.type
_entity_poly.pdbx_seq_one_letter_code
_entity_poly.pdbx_strand_id
1 'polypeptide(L)'
;MLDFLKVFFPKWNFFNTFNHLPILQYKSSTSEVWIDVFPELERSELSFLLNPSVNYHYACSNHLFTWLQELKYLKEPTVKDIEQTLSYKITEKIVSFELRKNQSIERFQFRLLLRSPITENEDIIFISRVIQCN
;
A
#
# COMPACT_ATOMS: atom_id res chain seq x y z
N MET A 1 -26.74 -25.30 -3.95
CA MET A 1 -25.91 -25.57 -5.15
C MET A 1 -25.10 -24.34 -5.63
N LEU A 2 -25.30 -23.14 -5.05
CA LEU A 2 -24.50 -21.93 -5.34
C LEU A 2 -23.33 -21.69 -4.37
N ASP A 3 -23.22 -22.45 -3.28
CA ASP A 3 -22.18 -22.22 -2.27
C ASP A 3 -20.79 -22.75 -2.66
N PHE A 4 -20.69 -23.70 -3.60
CA PHE A 4 -19.40 -24.21 -4.08
C PHE A 4 -18.62 -23.16 -4.88
N LEU A 5 -19.32 -22.23 -5.56
CA LEU A 5 -18.68 -21.13 -6.28
C LEU A 5 -17.97 -20.16 -5.32
N LYS A 6 -18.42 -20.03 -4.07
CA LYS A 6 -17.74 -19.19 -3.06
C LYS A 6 -16.34 -19.68 -2.68
N VAL A 7 -16.01 -20.95 -2.96
CA VAL A 7 -14.65 -21.51 -2.75
C VAL A 7 -13.68 -21.02 -3.83
N PHE A 8 -14.18 -20.77 -5.05
CA PHE A 8 -13.37 -20.28 -6.18
C PHE A 8 -13.26 -18.74 -6.22
N PHE A 9 -14.14 -18.03 -5.50
CA PHE A 9 -14.08 -16.58 -5.32
C PHE A 9 -13.80 -16.26 -3.84
N PRO A 10 -12.55 -16.43 -3.36
CA PRO A 10 -12.20 -16.18 -1.96
C PRO A 10 -12.52 -14.73 -1.61
N LYS A 11 -13.63 -14.50 -0.88
CA LYS A 11 -14.20 -13.19 -0.49
C LYS A 11 -13.38 -12.01 -1.06
N TRP A 12 -13.64 -11.70 -2.32
CA TRP A 12 -13.15 -10.50 -2.96
C TRP A 12 -13.84 -9.37 -2.21
N ASN A 13 -13.23 -8.88 -1.13
CA ASN A 13 -13.66 -7.71 -0.36
C ASN A 13 -13.45 -6.44 -1.20
N PHE A 14 -13.87 -6.46 -2.47
CA PHE A 14 -13.79 -5.36 -3.42
C PHE A 14 -14.64 -4.17 -2.98
N PHE A 15 -15.61 -4.38 -2.09
CA PHE A 15 -16.60 -3.37 -1.68
C PHE A 15 -16.80 -3.31 -0.17
N ASN A 16 -15.75 -3.51 0.64
CA ASN A 16 -15.85 -2.97 1.99
C ASN A 16 -15.73 -1.46 1.89
N THR A 17 -16.79 -0.77 2.30
CA THR A 17 -16.98 0.66 2.43
C THR A 17 -15.89 1.26 3.33
N PHE A 18 -14.67 1.37 2.83
CA PHE A 18 -13.62 2.10 3.49
C PHE A 18 -13.83 3.57 3.15
N ASN A 19 -14.32 4.33 4.13
CA ASN A 19 -14.37 5.79 4.06
C ASN A 19 -12.96 6.43 3.92
N HIS A 20 -11.89 5.62 3.93
CA HIS A 20 -10.50 6.08 3.86
C HIS A 20 -9.69 5.07 3.05
N LEU A 21 -8.93 5.57 2.06
CA LEU A 21 -8.06 4.75 1.21
C LEU A 21 -6.63 4.78 1.76
N PRO A 22 -5.96 3.63 1.96
CA PRO A 22 -4.54 3.61 2.25
C PRO A 22 -3.76 4.13 1.06
N ILE A 23 -2.89 5.09 1.30
CA ILE A 23 -1.96 5.62 0.31
C ILE A 23 -0.56 5.41 0.83
N LEU A 24 0.29 4.90 -0.05
CA LEU A 24 1.70 4.72 0.20
C LEU A 24 2.46 5.81 -0.55
N GLN A 25 3.21 6.61 0.20
CA GLN A 25 4.04 7.66 -0.34
C GLN A 25 5.51 7.42 0.01
N TYR A 26 6.41 7.95 -0.82
CA TYR A 26 7.83 7.95 -0.56
C TYR A 26 8.42 9.35 -0.70
N LYS A 27 9.58 9.55 -0.09
CA LYS A 27 10.47 10.68 -0.40
C LYS A 27 11.91 10.19 -0.47
N SER A 28 12.70 10.80 -1.35
CA SER A 28 14.15 10.57 -1.38
C SER A 28 14.83 11.26 -0.19
N SER A 29 16.00 10.80 0.23
CA SER A 29 16.79 11.49 1.26
C SER A 29 17.20 12.91 0.87
N THR A 30 17.17 13.25 -0.42
CA THR A 30 17.54 14.57 -0.95
C THR A 30 16.34 15.49 -1.21
N SER A 31 15.11 14.99 -1.02
CA SER A 31 13.86 15.72 -1.29
C SER A 31 12.95 15.71 -0.06
N GLU A 32 12.31 16.84 0.23
CA GLU A 32 11.29 16.91 1.27
C GLU A 32 9.87 16.63 0.75
N VAL A 33 9.72 16.45 -0.57
CA VAL A 33 8.42 16.23 -1.21
C VAL A 33 8.07 14.75 -1.15
N TRP A 34 6.88 14.46 -0.61
CA TRP A 34 6.27 13.13 -0.62
C TRP A 34 5.54 12.89 -1.94
N ILE A 35 5.76 11.72 -2.54
CA ILE A 35 5.22 11.32 -3.83
C ILE A 35 4.51 9.98 -3.67
N ASP A 36 3.34 9.81 -4.29
CA ASP A 36 2.63 8.54 -4.30
C ASP A 36 3.47 7.45 -4.99
N VAL A 37 3.59 6.28 -4.35
CA VAL A 37 4.36 5.15 -4.89
C VAL A 37 3.67 4.54 -6.11
N PHE A 38 2.34 4.51 -6.09
CA PHE A 38 1.53 3.97 -7.17
C PHE A 38 0.82 5.11 -7.91
N PRO A 39 0.89 5.14 -9.26
CA PRO A 39 0.09 6.07 -10.04
C PRO A 39 -1.42 5.77 -9.87
N GLU A 40 -2.24 6.79 -10.09
CA GLU A 40 -3.69 6.60 -10.18
C GLU A 40 -4.03 5.63 -11.32
N LEU A 41 -4.85 4.63 -11.02
CA LEU A 41 -5.31 3.68 -12.02
C LEU A 41 -6.40 4.31 -12.89
N GLU A 42 -6.22 4.25 -14.20
CA GLU A 42 -7.28 4.57 -15.15
C GLU A 42 -8.45 3.59 -14.98
N ARG A 43 -9.66 4.14 -14.77
CA ARG A 43 -10.87 3.34 -14.57
C ARG A 43 -11.30 2.74 -15.91
N SER A 44 -11.20 1.42 -16.04
CA SER A 44 -11.77 0.67 -17.17
C SER A 44 -12.40 -0.62 -16.68
N GLU A 45 -13.64 -0.87 -17.07
CA GLU A 45 -14.42 -2.04 -16.63
C GLU A 45 -13.84 -3.37 -17.13
N LEU A 46 -12.94 -3.39 -18.11
CA LEU A 46 -12.33 -4.61 -18.61
C LEU A 46 -10.87 -4.77 -18.16
N SER A 47 -10.27 -3.74 -17.57
CA SER A 47 -8.86 -3.75 -17.18
C SER A 47 -8.60 -4.66 -15.96
N PHE A 48 -9.60 -4.94 -15.14
CA PHE A 48 -9.45 -5.78 -13.95
C PHE A 48 -9.25 -7.28 -14.24
N LEU A 49 -9.60 -7.76 -15.44
CA LEU A 49 -9.46 -9.19 -15.79
C LEU A 49 -8.20 -9.49 -16.58
N LEU A 50 -7.76 -8.55 -17.44
CA LEU A 50 -6.76 -8.82 -18.47
C LEU A 50 -5.52 -7.93 -18.39
N ASN A 51 -5.42 -7.05 -17.38
CA ASN A 51 -4.26 -6.17 -17.23
C ASN A 51 -3.41 -6.56 -16.00
N PRO A 52 -2.24 -7.18 -16.20
CA PRO A 52 -1.33 -7.53 -15.11
C PRO A 52 -0.92 -6.34 -14.22
N SER A 53 -0.81 -5.13 -14.78
CA SER A 53 -0.44 -3.95 -13.98
C SER A 53 -1.55 -3.54 -13.02
N VAL A 54 -2.80 -3.64 -13.45
CA VAL A 54 -3.99 -3.37 -12.62
C VAL A 54 -4.11 -4.42 -11.51
N ASN A 55 -3.90 -5.69 -11.84
CA ASN A 55 -3.87 -6.78 -10.84
C ASN A 55 -2.77 -6.58 -9.80
N TYR A 56 -1.58 -6.15 -10.22
CA TYR A 56 -0.50 -5.80 -9.32
C TYR A 56 -0.87 -4.65 -8.38
N HIS A 57 -1.50 -3.59 -8.89
CA HIS A 57 -1.95 -2.47 -8.06
C HIS A 57 -3.03 -2.88 -7.06
N TYR A 58 -3.99 -3.72 -7.47
CA TYR A 58 -4.99 -4.26 -6.55
C TYR A 58 -4.35 -5.14 -5.47
N ALA A 59 -3.37 -5.97 -5.83
CA ALA A 59 -2.63 -6.78 -4.87
C ALA A 59 -1.88 -5.89 -3.85
N CYS A 60 -1.22 -4.83 -4.32
CA CYS A 60 -0.55 -3.86 -3.44
C CYS A 60 -1.55 -3.12 -2.54
N SER A 61 -2.69 -2.69 -3.08
CA SER A 61 -3.73 -2.02 -2.30
C SER A 61 -4.29 -2.93 -1.21
N ASN A 62 -4.61 -4.18 -1.55
CA ASN A 62 -5.06 -5.20 -0.58
C ASN A 62 -4.01 -5.49 0.49
N HIS A 63 -2.73 -5.48 0.12
CA HIS A 63 -1.62 -5.59 1.06
C HIS A 63 -1.61 -4.41 2.04
N LEU A 64 -1.77 -3.17 1.57
CA LEU A 64 -1.83 -2.00 2.45
C LEU A 64 -3.02 -2.04 3.40
N PHE A 65 -4.19 -2.50 2.94
CA PHE A 65 -5.35 -2.71 3.81
C PHE A 65 -5.07 -3.77 4.89
N THR A 66 -4.42 -4.88 4.51
CA THR A 66 -4.03 -5.93 5.45
C THR A 66 -3.05 -5.40 6.49
N TRP A 67 -2.06 -4.62 6.05
CA TRP A 67 -1.10 -4.01 6.94
C TRP A 67 -1.74 -3.01 7.91
N LEU A 68 -2.68 -2.18 7.44
CA LEU A 68 -3.45 -1.30 8.33
C LEU A 68 -4.22 -2.06 9.41
N GLN A 69 -4.79 -3.22 9.08
CA GLN A 69 -5.46 -4.05 10.08
C GLN A 69 -4.44 -4.61 11.08
N GLU A 70 -3.30 -5.12 10.61
CA GLU A 70 -2.22 -5.59 11.47
C GLU A 70 -1.77 -4.51 12.46
N LEU A 71 -1.55 -3.27 11.99
CA LEU A 71 -1.17 -2.15 12.84
C LEU A 71 -2.21 -1.84 13.93
N LYS A 72 -3.51 -2.01 13.65
CA LYS A 72 -4.58 -1.83 14.65
C LYS A 72 -4.58 -2.92 15.73
N TYR A 73 -4.05 -4.10 15.43
CA TYR A 73 -3.96 -5.21 16.39
C TYR A 73 -2.71 -5.12 17.28
N LEU A 74 -1.68 -4.37 16.85
CA LEU A 74 -0.54 -4.07 17.69
C LEU A 74 -0.97 -3.06 18.77
N LYS A 75 -0.89 -3.46 20.04
CA LYS A 75 -1.14 -2.56 21.18
C LYS A 75 0.14 -1.75 21.42
N GLU A 76 0.06 -0.43 21.20
CA GLU A 76 1.16 0.52 21.43
C GLU A 76 2.52 0.08 20.81
N PRO A 77 2.57 -0.24 19.51
CA PRO A 77 3.79 -0.73 18.89
C PRO A 77 4.88 0.34 18.88
N THR A 78 6.13 -0.09 19.11
CA THR A 78 7.28 0.73 18.76
C THR A 78 7.55 0.64 17.25
N VAL A 79 8.31 1.59 16.71
CA VAL A 79 8.75 1.54 15.30
C VAL A 79 9.49 0.23 14.99
N LYS A 80 10.30 -0.27 15.95
CA LYS A 80 11.03 -1.54 15.77
C LYS A 80 10.08 -2.75 15.65
N ASP A 81 8.98 -2.76 16.40
CA ASP A 81 8.00 -3.84 16.32
C ASP A 81 7.33 -3.86 14.94
N ILE A 82 6.98 -2.68 14.42
CA ILE A 82 6.42 -2.53 13.07
C ILE A 82 7.43 -2.99 12.01
N GLU A 83 8.70 -2.60 12.12
CA GLU A 83 9.75 -3.00 11.17
C GLU A 83 9.99 -4.51 11.10
N GLN A 84 9.67 -5.24 12.18
CA GLN A 84 9.79 -6.69 12.23
C GLN A 84 8.62 -7.41 11.53
N THR A 85 7.47 -6.73 11.37
CA THR A 85 6.30 -7.31 10.71
C THR A 85 6.60 -7.73 9.28
N LEU A 86 5.94 -8.79 8.84
CA LEU A 86 6.03 -9.24 7.45
C LEU A 86 5.49 -8.15 6.52
N SER A 87 4.42 -7.46 6.92
CA SER A 87 3.81 -6.44 6.09
C SER A 87 4.72 -5.25 5.83
N TYR A 88 5.45 -4.78 6.85
CA TYR A 88 6.48 -3.75 6.67
C TYR A 88 7.54 -4.19 5.66
N LYS A 89 8.10 -5.40 5.82
CA LYS A 89 9.16 -5.92 4.93
C LYS A 89 8.69 -6.06 3.48
N ILE A 90 7.46 -6.51 3.28
CA ILE A 90 6.85 -6.58 1.94
C ILE A 90 6.70 -5.17 1.38
N THR A 91 6.17 -4.22 2.15
CA THR A 91 6.01 -2.83 1.72
C THR A 91 7.36 -2.21 1.35
N GLU A 92 8.40 -2.40 2.16
CA GLU A 92 9.76 -1.93 1.85
C GLU A 92 10.24 -2.44 0.49
N LYS A 93 10.02 -3.74 0.20
CA LYS A 93 10.40 -4.35 -1.09
C LYS A 93 9.58 -3.82 -2.26
N ILE A 94 8.28 -3.60 -2.06
CA ILE A 94 7.39 -3.00 -3.04
C ILE A 94 7.87 -1.58 -3.40
N VAL A 95 8.13 -0.72 -2.40
CA VAL A 95 8.62 0.63 -2.65
C VAL A 95 9.97 0.58 -3.35
N SER A 96 10.91 -0.24 -2.87
CA SER A 96 12.24 -0.39 -3.49
C SER A 96 12.15 -0.87 -4.95
N PHE A 97 11.18 -1.73 -5.28
CA PHE A 97 10.95 -2.20 -6.64
C PHE A 97 10.41 -1.07 -7.54
N GLU A 98 9.39 -0.33 -7.09
CA GLU A 98 8.81 0.77 -7.85
C GLU A 98 9.79 1.93 -8.04
N LEU A 99 10.61 2.23 -7.03
CA LEU A 99 11.66 3.24 -7.16
C LEU A 99 12.70 2.84 -8.19
N ARG A 100 13.18 1.58 -8.16
CA ARG A 100 14.16 1.09 -9.15
C ARG A 100 13.65 1.12 -10.59
N LYS A 101 12.34 0.94 -10.79
CA LYS A 101 11.72 1.00 -12.11
C LYS A 101 11.76 2.40 -12.70
N ASN A 102 11.59 3.43 -11.86
CA ASN A 102 11.33 4.79 -12.31
C ASN A 102 12.49 5.77 -12.05
N GLN A 103 13.36 5.54 -11.06
CA GLN A 103 14.40 6.48 -10.61
C GLN A 103 15.62 5.78 -9.97
N SER A 104 16.80 6.38 -10.09
CA SER A 104 18.01 5.95 -9.39
C SER A 104 18.10 6.56 -7.98
N ILE A 105 17.15 6.22 -7.10
CA ILE A 105 17.17 6.66 -5.70
C ILE A 105 18.01 5.70 -4.86
N GLU A 106 19.05 6.19 -4.18
CA GLU A 106 19.89 5.36 -3.30
C GLU A 106 19.30 5.19 -1.89
N ARG A 107 18.63 6.21 -1.37
CA ARG A 107 18.04 6.21 -0.03
C ARG A 107 16.68 6.89 -0.02
N PHE A 108 15.73 6.29 0.68
CA PHE A 108 14.35 6.79 0.73
C PHE A 108 13.72 6.57 2.10
N GLN A 109 12.63 7.29 2.34
CA GLN A 109 11.66 6.98 3.39
C GLN A 109 10.31 6.75 2.73
N PHE A 110 9.47 5.94 3.34
CA PHE A 110 8.09 5.79 2.93
C PHE A 110 7.15 6.06 4.11
N ARG A 111 5.93 6.49 3.80
CA ARG A 111 4.86 6.69 4.77
C ARG A 111 3.58 6.05 4.29
N LEU A 112 2.82 5.55 5.26
CA LEU A 112 1.46 5.06 5.07
C LEU A 112 0.50 6.10 5.63
N LEU A 113 -0.47 6.52 4.83
CA LEU A 113 -1.51 7.45 5.24
C LEU A 113 -2.89 6.94 4.84
N LEU A 114 -3.91 7.43 5.52
CA LEU A 114 -5.32 7.20 5.21
C LEU A 114 -5.90 8.49 4.64
N ARG A 115 -6.32 8.48 3.38
CA ARG A 115 -6.99 9.62 2.73
C ARG A 115 -8.50 9.41 2.71
N SER A 116 -9.27 10.35 3.26
CA SER A 116 -10.73 10.34 3.07
C SER A 116 -11.09 10.84 1.66
N PRO A 117 -11.92 10.12 0.90
CA PRO A 117 -12.34 10.57 -0.43
C PRO A 117 -13.35 11.73 -0.38
N ILE A 118 -13.89 12.07 0.81
CA ILE A 118 -14.92 13.11 0.97
C ILE A 118 -14.31 14.43 1.44
N THR A 119 -13.34 14.39 2.35
CA THR A 119 -12.83 15.58 3.03
C THR A 119 -11.40 15.96 2.65
N GLU A 120 -10.74 15.19 1.77
CA GLU A 120 -9.30 15.31 1.45
C GLU A 120 -8.37 15.26 2.67
N ASN A 121 -8.88 14.93 3.87
CA ASN A 121 -8.07 14.78 5.06
C ASN A 121 -7.14 13.57 4.91
N GLU A 122 -5.88 13.77 5.31
CA GLU A 122 -4.84 12.75 5.31
C GLU A 122 -4.36 12.48 6.73
N ASP A 123 -4.65 11.29 7.23
CA ASP A 123 -4.15 10.82 8.52
C ASP A 123 -2.87 10.01 8.30
N ILE A 124 -1.73 10.53 8.75
CA ILE A 124 -0.46 9.80 8.68
C ILE A 124 -0.48 8.68 9.73
N ILE A 125 -0.40 7.44 9.27
CA ILE A 125 -0.44 6.25 10.14
C ILE A 125 0.96 5.83 10.54
N PHE A 126 1.92 5.91 9.62
CA PHE A 126 3.28 5.44 9.85
C PHE A 126 4.27 6.14 8.94
N ILE A 127 5.49 6.37 9.44
CA ILE A 127 6.64 6.85 8.66
C ILE A 127 7.82 5.92 8.95
N SER A 128 8.44 5.39 7.89
CA SER A 128 9.60 4.52 8.01
C SER A 128 10.85 5.31 8.42
N ARG A 129 11.84 4.59 8.97
CA ARG A 129 13.22 5.10 8.96
C ARG A 129 13.75 5.25 7.54
N VAL A 130 14.92 5.87 7.40
CA VAL A 130 15.63 5.95 6.12
C VAL A 130 16.12 4.55 5.75
N ILE A 131 15.80 4.13 4.52
CA ILE A 131 16.10 2.83 3.95
C ILE A 131 17.04 3.02 2.77
N GLN A 132 18.00 2.11 2.62
CA GLN A 132 18.86 2.03 1.45
C GLN A 132 18.17 1.20 0.38
N CYS A 133 18.07 1.75 -0.83
CA CYS A 133 17.48 1.08 -1.98
C CYS A 133 18.48 0.06 -2.54
N ASN A 134 18.47 -1.16 -1.99
CA ASN A 134 19.23 -2.31 -2.48
C ASN A 134 18.47 -3.07 -3.56
#